data_AF-A0A163H619-F1
#
_entry.id   AF-A0A163H619-F1
#
_cell.length_a   1.000
_cell.length_b   1.000
_cell.length_c   1.000
_cell.angle_alpha   90.00
_cell.angle_beta   90.00
_cell.angle_gamma   90.00
#
_symmetry.space_group_name_H-M   'P 1'
#
loop_
_entity.id
_entity.type
_entity.pdbx_description
1 polymer ?
#
loop_
_entity_poly.entity_id
_entity_poly.type
_entity_poly.pdbx_seq_one_letter_code
_entity_poly.pdbx_strand_id
1 'polypeptide(L)'
;MPDPRTQRIDVGPFQLDPDADLQTWRAVASDGASVPAGAWRDWVALAQRVLQLDVIWREREARGDAWDQGHAASGSVDAVNPYR
;
A
#
# COMPACT_ATOMS: atom_id res chain seq x y z
N MET A 1 19.71 -20.18 12.17
CA MET A 1 18.45 -19.42 12.11
C MET A 1 17.81 -19.71 10.75
N PRO A 2 16.55 -20.16 10.68
CA PRO A 2 15.89 -20.40 9.39
C PRO A 2 15.71 -19.08 8.62
N ASP A 3 15.77 -19.15 7.29
CA ASP A 3 15.54 -17.99 6.42
C ASP A 3 14.06 -17.58 6.51
N PRO A 4 13.71 -16.37 6.98
CA PRO A 4 12.32 -15.94 7.07
C PRO A 4 11.64 -15.82 5.70
N ARG A 5 12.42 -15.76 4.60
CA ARG A 5 11.91 -15.71 3.22
C ARG A 5 11.44 -17.07 2.68
N THR A 6 11.36 -18.08 3.52
CA THR A 6 10.75 -19.37 3.16
C THR A 6 9.44 -19.60 3.92
N GLN A 7 8.98 -18.60 4.66
CA GLN A 7 7.76 -18.68 5.45
C GLN A 7 6.64 -17.91 4.75
N ARG A 8 5.45 -18.52 4.69
CA ARG A 8 4.24 -17.85 4.25
C ARG A 8 4.01 -16.55 5.03
N ILE A 9 3.49 -15.54 4.33
CA ILE A 9 3.11 -14.26 4.92
C ILE A 9 1.61 -14.05 4.74
N ASP A 10 0.90 -13.78 5.83
CA ASP A 10 -0.52 -13.43 5.81
C ASP A 10 -0.70 -11.90 5.85
N VAL A 11 -1.46 -11.35 4.90
CA VAL A 11 -1.76 -9.92 4.78
C VAL A 11 -3.26 -9.72 4.58
N GLY A 12 -3.99 -9.69 5.70
CA GLY A 12 -5.45 -9.53 5.69
C GLY A 12 -6.14 -10.64 4.87
N PRO A 13 -6.89 -10.31 3.80
CA PRO A 13 -7.55 -11.30 2.96
C PRO A 13 -6.60 -11.97 1.94
N PHE A 14 -5.31 -11.61 1.94
CA PHE A 14 -4.31 -12.14 1.01
C PHE A 14 -3.25 -12.96 1.75
N GLN A 15 -2.68 -13.91 1.03
CA GLN A 15 -1.59 -14.76 1.47
C GLN A 15 -0.49 -14.67 0.43
N LEU A 16 0.76 -14.61 0.86
CA LEU A 16 1.92 -14.70 -0.01
C LEU A 16 2.67 -15.97 0.34
N ASP A 17 2.57 -16.96 -0.53
CA ASP A 17 3.12 -18.30 -0.34
C ASP A 17 4.42 -18.46 -1.14
N PRO A 18 5.50 -18.97 -0.52
CA PRO A 18 6.73 -19.30 -1.23
C PRO A 18 6.55 -20.60 -2.04
N ASP A 19 6.94 -20.55 -3.31
CA ASP A 19 7.07 -21.70 -4.19
C ASP A 19 8.55 -22.08 -4.27
N ALA A 20 8.92 -23.16 -3.58
CA ALA A 20 10.31 -23.59 -3.46
C ALA A 20 10.89 -24.12 -4.79
N ASP A 21 10.04 -24.73 -5.63
CA ASP A 21 10.47 -25.34 -6.89
C ASP A 21 10.78 -24.27 -7.93
N LEU A 22 9.96 -23.22 -7.97
CA LEU A 22 10.11 -22.12 -8.91
C LEU A 22 10.97 -20.96 -8.37
N GLN A 23 11.35 -21.01 -7.09
CA GLN A 23 11.99 -19.89 -6.37
C GLN A 23 11.20 -18.57 -6.51
N THR A 24 9.88 -18.67 -6.54
CA THR A 24 8.97 -17.53 -6.65
C THR A 24 8.04 -17.48 -5.45
N TRP A 25 7.27 -16.41 -5.36
CA TRP A 25 6.21 -16.24 -4.37
C TRP A 25 4.92 -15.92 -5.10
N ARG A 26 3.84 -16.54 -4.65
CA ARG A 26 2.51 -16.44 -5.23
C ARG A 26 1.58 -15.76 -4.25
N ALA A 27 0.88 -14.73 -4.73
CA ALA A 27 -0.22 -14.16 -3.98
C ALA A 27 -1.48 -15.01 -4.20
N VAL A 28 -2.21 -15.29 -3.13
CA VAL A 28 -3.46 -16.05 -3.11
C VAL A 28 -4.48 -15.24 -2.32
N ALA A 29 -5.66 -15.02 -2.90
CA ALA A 29 -6.78 -14.41 -2.19
C ALA A 29 -7.50 -15.45 -1.32
N SER A 30 -8.21 -14.97 -0.30
CA SER A 30 -8.94 -15.83 0.66
C SER A 30 -10.02 -16.72 0.02
N ASP A 31 -10.51 -16.36 -1.16
CA ASP A 31 -11.45 -17.16 -1.97
C ASP A 31 -10.73 -18.25 -2.81
N GLY A 32 -9.41 -18.36 -2.67
CA GLY A 32 -8.57 -19.29 -3.42
C GLY A 32 -8.19 -18.80 -4.82
N ALA A 33 -8.57 -17.58 -5.21
CA ALA A 33 -8.14 -17.03 -6.49
C ALA A 33 -6.62 -16.79 -6.49
N SER A 34 -5.93 -17.45 -7.42
CA SER A 34 -4.49 -17.27 -7.61
C SER A 34 -4.23 -15.94 -8.32
N VAL A 35 -3.40 -15.12 -7.70
CA VAL A 35 -2.94 -13.82 -8.19
C VAL A 35 -1.52 -14.03 -8.78
N PRO A 36 -0.79 -12.99 -9.27
CA PRO A 36 0.50 -13.16 -9.93
C PRO A 36 1.53 -13.87 -9.06
N ALA A 37 2.45 -14.57 -9.72
CA ALA A 37 3.69 -15.03 -9.12
C ALA A 37 4.83 -14.06 -9.48
N GLY A 38 5.77 -13.89 -8.56
CA GLY A 38 6.94 -13.01 -8.74
C GLY A 38 8.10 -13.43 -7.86
N ALA A 39 9.31 -12.98 -8.18
CA ALA A 39 10.45 -13.21 -7.31
C ALA A 39 10.31 -12.38 -6.02
N TRP A 40 11.00 -12.78 -4.95
CA TRP A 40 11.00 -12.03 -3.68
C TRP A 40 11.29 -10.53 -3.87
N ARG A 41 12.24 -10.19 -4.75
CA ARG A 41 12.61 -8.79 -5.03
C ARG A 41 11.46 -7.97 -5.63
N ASP A 42 10.58 -8.61 -6.39
CA ASP A 42 9.46 -7.93 -7.06
C ASP A 42 8.40 -7.54 -6.02
N TRP A 43 8.15 -8.43 -5.06
CA TRP A 43 7.28 -8.16 -3.91
C TRP A 43 7.83 -7.08 -2.99
N VAL A 44 9.14 -7.07 -2.75
CA VAL A 44 9.80 -5.99 -1.99
C VAL A 44 9.63 -4.65 -2.71
N ALA A 45 9.86 -4.61 -4.03
CA ALA A 45 9.69 -3.38 -4.82
C ALA A 45 8.23 -2.89 -4.80
N LEU A 46 7.26 -3.81 -4.90
CA LEU A 46 5.84 -3.47 -4.79
C LEU A 46 5.50 -2.88 -3.42
N ALA A 47 5.94 -3.52 -2.33
CA ALA A 47 5.69 -3.03 -0.97
C ALA A 47 6.26 -1.62 -0.76
N GLN A 48 7.50 -1.38 -1.22
CA GLN A 48 8.10 -0.04 -1.18
C GLN A 48 7.29 0.98 -1.97
N ARG A 49 6.79 0.60 -3.16
CA ARG A 49 5.96 1.49 -3.98
C ARG A 49 4.63 1.81 -3.32
N VAL A 50 3.99 0.85 -2.68
CA VAL A 50 2.74 1.04 -1.92
C VAL A 50 2.97 2.02 -0.78
N LEU A 51 4.04 1.85 0.01
CA LEU A 51 4.38 2.76 1.10
C LEU A 51 4.66 4.19 0.61
N GLN A 52 5.37 4.34 -0.51
CA GLN A 52 5.59 5.67 -1.12
C GLN A 52 4.29 6.36 -1.51
N LEU A 53 3.35 5.62 -2.11
CA LEU A 53 2.05 6.17 -2.50
C LEU A 53 1.20 6.55 -1.29
N ASP A 54 1.23 5.75 -0.22
CA ASP A 54 0.54 6.05 1.04
C ASP A 54 1.08 7.35 1.68
N VAL A 55 2.40 7.56 1.67
CA VAL A 55 3.00 8.82 2.14
C VAL A 55 2.50 10.02 1.33
N ILE A 56 2.55 9.94 0.00
CA ILE A 56 2.08 11.02 -0.89
C ILE A 56 0.59 11.32 -0.63
N TRP A 57 -0.21 10.29 -0.41
CA TRP A 57 -1.63 10.45 -0.12
C TRP A 57 -1.86 11.17 1.22
N ARG A 58 -1.20 10.73 2.30
CA ARG A 58 -1.32 11.36 3.62
C ARG A 58 -0.84 12.82 3.62
N GLU A 59 0.22 13.13 2.88
CA GLU A 59 0.68 14.51 2.71
C GLU A 59 -0.32 15.38 1.95
N ARG A 60 -1.06 14.79 1.00
CA ARG A 60 -2.16 15.48 0.31
C ARG A 60 -3.34 15.73 1.25
N GLU A 61 -3.74 14.74 2.05
CA GLU A 61 -4.80 14.89 3.07
C GLU A 61 -4.43 15.96 4.10
N ALA A 62 -3.22 15.91 4.65
CA ALA A 62 -2.76 16.90 5.63
C ALA A 62 -2.77 18.35 5.07
N ARG A 63 -2.42 18.52 3.80
CA ARG A 63 -2.53 19.84 3.13
C ARG A 63 -3.98 20.26 2.91
N GLY A 64 -4.86 19.31 2.58
CA GLY A 64 -6.30 19.55 2.52
C GLY A 64 -6.85 20.04 3.85
N ASP A 65 -6.52 19.35 4.94
CA ASP A 65 -6.97 19.71 6.29
C ASP A 65 -6.44 21.08 6.72
N ALA A 66 -5.17 21.38 6.44
CA ALA A 66 -4.59 22.69 6.73
C ALA A 66 -5.27 23.82 5.94
N TRP A 67 -5.62 23.56 4.67
CA TRP A 67 -6.37 24.52 3.86
C TRP A 67 -7.77 24.73 4.43
N ASP A 68 -8.49 23.67 4.80
CA ASP A 68 -9.85 23.76 5.37
C ASP A 68 -9.83 24.58 6.68
N GLN A 69 -8.84 24.37 7.54
CA GLN A 69 -8.64 25.15 8.77
C GLN A 69 -8.35 26.63 8.48
N GLY A 70 -7.46 26.93 7.54
CA GLY A 70 -7.15 28.30 7.13
C GLY A 70 -8.34 29.01 6.49
N HIS A 71 -9.11 28.30 5.66
CA HIS A 71 -10.32 28.81 5.03
C HIS A 71 -11.39 29.14 6.07
N ALA A 72 -11.65 28.24 7.01
CA ALA A 72 -12.57 28.46 8.12
C ALA A 72 -12.19 29.69 8.96
N ALA A 73 -10.89 29.93 9.18
CA ALA A 73 -10.40 31.13 9.87
C ALA A 73 -10.56 32.42 9.04
N SER A 74 -10.56 32.33 7.70
CA SER A 74 -10.64 33.48 6.79
C SER A 74 -12.06 34.00 6.55
N GLY A 75 -13.09 33.14 6.71
CA GLY A 75 -14.49 33.50 6.47
C GLY A 75 -14.87 33.73 5.00
N SER A 76 -14.01 33.38 4.05
CA SER A 76 -14.33 33.40 2.62
C SER A 76 -15.38 32.32 2.30
N VAL A 77 -16.35 32.61 1.41
CA VAL A 77 -17.49 31.69 1.13
C VAL A 77 -17.33 30.95 -0.21
N ASP A 78 -16.47 31.44 -1.09
CA ASP A 78 -16.39 30.97 -2.49
C ASP A 78 -15.12 30.15 -2.81
N ALA A 79 -14.22 29.96 -1.85
CA ALA A 79 -12.98 29.23 -2.11
C ALA A 79 -13.21 27.71 -2.03
N VAL A 80 -12.64 26.96 -2.98
CA VAL A 80 -12.71 25.49 -3.05
C VAL A 80 -11.34 24.89 -2.73
N ASN A 81 -11.30 23.86 -1.88
CA ASN A 81 -10.06 23.18 -1.49
C ASN A 81 -9.45 22.42 -2.69
N PRO A 82 -8.26 22.81 -3.19
CA PRO A 82 -7.65 22.17 -4.36
C PRO A 82 -7.03 20.80 -4.07
N TYR A 83 -6.97 20.40 -2.80
CA TYR A 83 -6.39 19.12 -2.38
C TYR A 83 -7.44 18.01 -2.23
N ARG A 84 -8.74 18.33 -2.26
CA ARG A 84 -9.82 17.34 -2.26
C ARG A 84 -10.18 16.87 -3.67
#